data_AF-A0A8J8K4M7-F1
#
_entry.id   AF-A0A8J8K4M7-F1
#
_cell.length_a   1.000
_cell.length_b   1.000
_cell.length_c   1.000
_cell.angle_alpha   90.00
_cell.angle_beta   90.00
_cell.angle_gamma   90.00
#
_symmetry.space_group_name_H-M   'P 1'
#
loop_
_entity.id
_entity.type
_entity.pdbx_description
1 polymer ?
#
loop_
_entity_poly.entity_id
_entity_poly.type
_entity_poly.pdbx_seq_one_letter_code
_entity_poly.pdbx_strand_id
1 'polypeptide(L)'
;MLISFVLLATLNALQIKSENGQFESIRDSDWFWTDTEVLSKESTQNSEFSEITTDSIGNLHIVWWDPTNYLGAGTDRDIFYKRWETDSNTWTVTEVVSESTAESFAPDIAIDSLDNVHFV
;
A
#
# COMPACT_ATOMS: atom_id res chain seq x y z
N MET A 1 8.35 19.11 10.91
CA MET A 1 9.28 19.47 9.82
C MET A 1 8.73 18.83 8.56
N LEU A 2 7.96 19.56 7.76
CA LEU A 2 7.43 19.04 6.50
C LEU A 2 8.56 18.97 5.48
N ILE A 3 8.84 17.79 4.96
CA ILE A 3 9.63 17.63 3.75
C ILE A 3 8.62 17.53 2.60
N SER A 4 8.38 18.64 1.92
CA SER A 4 7.73 18.63 0.60
C SER A 4 8.80 18.35 -0.46
N PHE A 5 8.61 17.29 -1.25
CA PHE A 5 9.32 17.13 -2.52
C PHE A 5 8.41 17.62 -3.64
N VAL A 6 8.84 18.68 -4.33
CA VAL A 6 8.32 19.07 -5.65
C VAL A 6 9.44 18.76 -6.63
N LEU A 7 9.24 17.78 -7.52
CA LEU A 7 10.12 17.59 -8.66
C LEU A 7 9.34 17.97 -9.92
N LEU A 8 9.71 19.09 -10.53
CA LEU A 8 9.23 19.47 -11.85
C LEU A 8 10.21 18.96 -12.91
N ALA A 9 9.64 18.22 -13.86
CA ALA A 9 10.08 17.87 -15.20
C ALA A 9 11.47 18.35 -15.68
N THR A 10 12.35 17.40 -15.95
CA THR A 10 12.87 17.11 -17.30
C THR A 10 13.56 15.74 -17.27
N LEU A 11 13.33 14.96 -18.32
CA LEU A 11 13.76 13.57 -18.63
C LEU A 11 15.07 13.09 -17.96
N ASN A 12 15.21 11.79 -17.64
CA ASN A 12 16.25 10.92 -18.23
C ASN A 12 16.16 9.46 -17.75
N ALA A 13 16.00 8.57 -18.72
CA ALA A 13 15.80 7.14 -18.60
C ALA A 13 16.96 6.40 -17.89
N LEU A 14 16.63 5.29 -17.23
CA LEU A 14 17.62 4.25 -16.91
C LEU A 14 18.11 3.61 -18.22
N GLN A 15 19.40 3.72 -18.51
CA GLN A 15 20.05 2.99 -19.59
C GLN A 15 20.77 1.77 -19.03
N ILE A 16 20.34 0.57 -19.43
CA ILE A 16 21.06 -0.67 -19.15
C ILE A 16 21.90 -1.00 -20.38
N LYS A 17 23.19 -1.28 -20.17
CA LYS A 17 24.10 -1.71 -21.25
C LYS A 17 23.83 -3.18 -21.54
N SER A 18 23.33 -3.51 -22.73
CA SER A 18 23.27 -4.90 -23.20
C SER A 18 24.67 -5.44 -23.49
N GLU A 19 24.85 -6.76 -23.43
CA GLU A 19 26.15 -7.43 -23.60
C GLU A 19 26.84 -7.13 -24.96
N ASN A 20 26.06 -6.70 -25.95
CA ASN A 20 26.51 -6.29 -27.27
C ASN A 20 26.90 -4.79 -27.37
N GLY A 21 26.89 -4.04 -26.26
CA GLY A 21 27.35 -2.64 -26.19
C GLY A 21 26.40 -1.62 -26.81
N GLN A 22 25.18 -2.01 -27.16
CA GLN A 22 24.10 -1.10 -27.58
C GLN A 22 23.37 -0.58 -26.33
N PHE A 23 22.82 0.63 -26.40
CA PHE A 23 21.94 1.17 -25.36
C PHE A 23 20.50 1.01 -25.85
N GLU A 24 19.71 0.18 -25.18
CA GLU A 24 18.26 0.12 -25.40
C GLU A 24 17.56 1.06 -24.41
N SER A 25 16.72 1.97 -24.91
CA SER A 25 15.88 2.78 -24.04
C SER A 25 14.68 1.96 -23.60
N ILE A 26 14.64 1.52 -22.34
CA ILE A 26 13.41 1.03 -21.74
C ILE A 26 12.55 2.26 -21.45
N ARG A 27 11.80 2.70 -22.46
CA ARG A 27 10.66 3.59 -22.25
C ARG A 27 9.48 2.67 -22.02
N ASP A 28 9.07 2.52 -20.78
CA ASP A 28 7.72 2.03 -20.52
C ASP A 28 6.79 3.24 -20.71
N SER A 29 6.51 3.56 -21.98
CA SER A 29 5.86 4.80 -22.41
C SER A 29 4.40 4.93 -21.96
N ASP A 30 3.89 3.89 -21.31
CA ASP A 30 2.47 3.71 -21.00
C ASP A 30 2.20 3.80 -19.48
N TRP A 31 3.24 4.03 -18.66
CA TRP A 31 3.08 4.20 -17.22
C TRP A 31 2.92 5.67 -16.86
N PHE A 32 1.68 6.02 -16.52
CA PHE A 32 1.33 7.31 -15.96
C PHE A 32 0.93 7.12 -14.51
N TRP A 33 1.48 7.95 -13.62
CA TRP A 33 0.95 8.06 -12.26
C TRP A 33 -0.50 8.53 -12.31
N THR A 34 -1.38 7.87 -11.57
CA THR A 34 -2.76 8.32 -11.36
C THR A 34 -2.83 9.35 -10.25
N ASP A 35 -4.02 9.94 -10.06
CA ASP A 35 -4.29 10.75 -8.88
C ASP A 35 -4.09 9.92 -7.59
N THR A 36 -3.61 10.60 -6.54
CA THR A 36 -3.46 9.98 -5.22
C THR A 36 -4.82 9.79 -4.55
N GLU A 37 -5.03 8.64 -3.93
CA GLU A 37 -6.18 8.36 -3.08
C GLU A 37 -5.77 8.20 -1.61
N VAL A 38 -6.51 8.81 -0.69
CA VAL A 38 -6.38 8.56 0.75
C VAL A 38 -7.16 7.31 1.11
N LEU A 39 -6.51 6.29 1.67
CA LEU A 39 -7.15 5.01 1.98
C LEU A 39 -7.78 4.96 3.37
N SER A 40 -7.15 5.57 4.38
CA SER A 40 -7.64 5.62 5.77
C SER A 40 -8.66 6.73 6.01
N LYS A 41 -9.73 6.77 5.19
CA LYS A 41 -10.75 7.84 5.21
C LYS A 41 -11.54 7.90 6.53
N GLU A 42 -11.58 6.79 7.26
CA GLU A 42 -12.16 6.69 8.59
C GLU A 42 -11.28 7.25 9.71
N SER A 43 -9.98 7.43 9.46
CA SER A 43 -9.04 7.86 10.49
C SER A 43 -9.31 9.28 10.95
N THR A 44 -9.19 9.46 12.27
CA THR A 44 -9.21 10.77 12.95
C THR A 44 -7.88 11.07 13.63
N GLN A 45 -6.88 10.19 13.47
CA GLN A 45 -5.56 10.26 14.07
C GLN A 45 -4.48 9.94 13.02
N ASN A 46 -3.26 9.61 13.46
CA ASN A 46 -2.20 9.21 12.54
C ASN A 46 -2.34 7.73 12.18
N SER A 47 -2.45 7.45 10.87
CA SER A 47 -2.21 6.12 10.31
C SER A 47 -0.71 5.97 10.01
N GLU A 48 -0.06 4.90 10.46
CA GLU A 48 1.39 4.72 10.29
C GLU A 48 1.75 3.25 10.00
N PHE A 49 3.00 3.04 9.54
CA PHE A 49 3.59 1.73 9.25
C PHE A 49 2.72 0.85 8.35
N SER A 50 2.33 1.40 7.20
CA SER A 50 1.58 0.66 6.21
C SER A 50 2.47 -0.32 5.43
N GLU A 51 1.97 -1.52 5.18
CA GLU A 51 2.60 -2.52 4.31
C GLU A 51 1.61 -2.96 3.22
N ILE A 52 2.13 -3.30 2.03
CA ILE A 52 1.32 -3.65 0.87
C ILE A 52 1.90 -4.86 0.12
N THR A 53 1.04 -5.75 -0.35
CA THR A 53 1.40 -6.90 -1.18
C THR A 53 0.34 -7.15 -2.26
N THR A 54 0.60 -8.10 -3.16
CA THR A 54 -0.28 -8.42 -4.29
C THR A 54 -0.52 -9.92 -4.42
N ASP A 55 -1.76 -10.33 -4.67
CA ASP A 55 -2.11 -11.73 -4.95
C ASP A 55 -1.80 -12.13 -6.41
N SER A 56 -2.02 -13.41 -6.75
CA SER A 56 -1.73 -13.95 -8.09
C SER A 56 -2.57 -13.34 -9.23
N ILE A 57 -3.69 -12.67 -8.91
CA ILE A 57 -4.58 -12.01 -9.88
C ILE A 57 -4.46 -10.48 -9.85
N GLY A 58 -3.51 -9.96 -9.08
CA GLY A 58 -3.14 -8.55 -9.02
C GLY A 58 -3.97 -7.71 -8.06
N ASN A 59 -4.81 -8.31 -7.21
CA ASN A 59 -5.45 -7.56 -6.13
C ASN A 59 -4.38 -7.06 -5.17
N LEU A 60 -4.54 -5.84 -4.68
CA LEU A 60 -3.62 -5.25 -3.71
C LEU A 60 -4.16 -5.50 -2.31
N HIS A 61 -3.29 -5.86 -1.38
CA HIS A 61 -3.63 -6.08 0.01
C HIS A 61 -2.80 -5.11 0.83
N ILE A 62 -3.45 -4.22 1.59
CA ILE A 62 -2.77 -3.20 2.39
C ILE A 62 -3.21 -3.29 3.84
N VAL A 63 -2.23 -3.20 4.73
CA VAL A 63 -2.41 -3.04 6.17
C VAL A 63 -1.72 -1.78 6.67
N TRP A 64 -2.19 -1.26 7.78
CA TRP A 64 -1.58 -0.17 8.52
C TRP A 64 -2.05 -0.24 9.97
N TRP A 65 -1.41 0.47 10.89
CA TRP A 65 -2.01 0.69 12.21
C TRP A 65 -2.60 2.08 12.34
N ASP A 66 -3.68 2.18 13.12
CA ASP A 66 -4.35 3.43 13.44
C ASP A 66 -4.97 3.37 14.85
N PRO A 67 -4.91 4.43 15.67
CA PRO A 67 -5.53 4.46 16.99
C PRO A 67 -6.98 4.97 16.97
N THR A 68 -7.54 5.24 15.79
CA THR A 68 -8.92 5.71 15.65
C THR A 68 -9.91 4.67 16.12
N ASN A 69 -10.87 5.09 16.96
CA ASN A 69 -11.99 4.25 17.35
C ASN A 69 -12.96 4.02 16.18
N TYR A 70 -12.64 3.03 15.37
CA TYR A 70 -13.42 2.59 14.23
C TYR A 70 -13.96 1.19 14.49
N LEU A 71 -15.23 0.95 14.18
CA LEU A 71 -15.91 -0.34 14.41
C LEU A 71 -15.80 -0.91 15.84
N GLY A 72 -15.52 -0.06 16.83
CA GLY A 72 -15.39 -0.48 18.23
C GLY A 72 -13.99 -0.95 18.63
N ALA A 73 -12.97 -0.69 17.80
CA ALA A 73 -11.58 -1.05 18.05
C ALA A 73 -11.02 -0.44 19.35
N GLY A 74 -11.52 0.74 19.76
CA GLY A 74 -11.01 1.43 20.96
C GLY A 74 -10.12 2.60 20.58
N THR A 75 -9.14 2.93 21.41
CA THR A 75 -8.25 4.10 21.17
C THR A 75 -6.78 3.76 21.26
N ASP A 76 -6.47 2.51 21.59
CA ASP A 76 -5.20 1.88 21.30
C ASP A 76 -5.05 1.66 19.79
N ARG A 77 -3.83 1.39 19.35
CA ARG A 77 -3.55 1.11 17.95
C ARG A 77 -4.03 -0.27 17.59
N ASP A 78 -4.80 -0.31 16.53
CA ASP A 78 -5.23 -1.55 15.90
C ASP A 78 -4.70 -1.64 14.47
N ILE A 79 -4.62 -2.85 13.96
CA ILE A 79 -4.26 -3.13 12.58
C ILE A 79 -5.53 -3.09 11.73
N PHE A 80 -5.50 -2.26 10.71
CA PHE A 80 -6.57 -2.06 9.75
C PHE A 80 -6.16 -2.66 8.41
N TYR A 81 -7.15 -3.12 7.65
CA TYR A 81 -6.94 -3.82 6.38
C TYR A 81 -7.89 -3.30 5.30
N LYS A 82 -7.38 -3.26 4.05
CA LYS A 82 -8.15 -3.08 2.82
C LYS A 82 -7.60 -3.93 1.68
N ARG A 83 -8.49 -4.27 0.75
CA ARG A 83 -8.14 -4.93 -0.51
C ARG A 83 -8.57 -4.10 -1.71
N TRP A 84 -7.72 -3.98 -2.71
CA TRP A 84 -8.10 -3.50 -4.03
C TRP A 84 -8.56 -4.67 -4.87
N GLU A 85 -9.79 -4.62 -5.38
CA GLU A 85 -10.31 -5.59 -6.33
C GLU A 85 -9.98 -5.14 -7.76
N THR A 86 -9.18 -5.92 -8.48
CA THR A 86 -8.88 -5.65 -9.90
C THR A 86 -10.12 -5.78 -10.78
N ASP A 87 -11.01 -6.71 -10.46
CA ASP A 87 -12.24 -6.95 -11.23
C ASP A 87 -13.20 -5.74 -11.22
N SER A 88 -13.35 -5.08 -10.07
CA SER A 88 -14.24 -3.93 -9.93
C SER A 88 -13.52 -2.58 -9.96
N ASN A 89 -12.18 -2.58 -9.93
CA ASN A 89 -11.36 -1.37 -9.77
C ASN A 89 -11.79 -0.53 -8.56
N THR A 90 -11.93 -1.18 -7.41
CA THR A 90 -12.36 -0.52 -6.17
C THR A 90 -11.67 -1.10 -4.95
N TRP A 91 -11.45 -0.27 -3.93
CA TRP A 91 -11.11 -0.73 -2.59
C TRP A 91 -12.32 -1.30 -1.86
N THR A 92 -12.11 -2.35 -1.06
CA THR A 92 -13.08 -2.84 -0.09
C THR A 92 -13.32 -1.80 1.02
N VAL A 93 -14.35 -2.03 1.83
CA VAL A 93 -14.49 -1.33 3.10
C VAL A 93 -13.33 -1.68 4.03
N THR A 94 -13.03 -0.77 4.95
CA THR A 94 -11.99 -0.95 5.95
C THR A 94 -12.40 -2.03 6.95
N GLU A 95 -11.48 -2.95 7.26
CA GLU A 95 -11.64 -3.97 8.30
C GLU A 95 -10.64 -3.72 9.43
N VAL A 96 -11.00 -4.11 10.66
CA VAL A 96 -10.08 -4.13 11.81
C VAL A 96 -9.69 -5.59 12.03
N VAL A 97 -8.40 -5.91 11.96
CA VAL A 97 -7.90 -7.31 11.99
C VAL A 97 -7.15 -7.65 13.28
N SER A 98 -6.92 -6.68 14.17
CA SER A 98 -6.55 -6.92 15.57
C SER A 98 -7.72 -6.62 16.48
N GLU A 99 -8.18 -7.60 17.26
CA GLU A 99 -9.25 -7.42 18.25
C GLU A 99 -8.68 -7.56 19.67
N SER A 100 -7.63 -6.79 19.95
CA SER A 100 -6.96 -6.75 21.24
C SER A 100 -7.36 -5.49 22.00
N THR A 101 -7.30 -5.50 23.33
CA THR A 101 -7.44 -4.28 24.15
C THR A 101 -6.09 -3.62 24.45
N ALA A 102 -5.05 -4.08 23.77
CA ALA A 102 -3.69 -3.62 23.90
C ALA A 102 -3.15 -3.37 22.49
N GLU A 103 -2.25 -2.39 22.42
CA GLU A 103 -1.67 -1.88 21.19
C GLU A 103 -1.11 -2.97 20.26
N SER A 104 -1.48 -2.89 18.99
CA SER A 104 -0.90 -3.65 17.88
C SER A 104 -0.10 -2.71 16.98
N PHE A 105 1.16 -3.06 16.69
CA PHE A 105 2.12 -2.18 16.04
C PHE A 105 2.82 -2.85 14.87
N ALA A 106 3.24 -2.01 13.92
CA ALA A 106 4.15 -2.39 12.84
C ALA A 106 3.73 -3.70 12.13
N PRO A 107 2.52 -3.71 11.54
CA PRO A 107 2.02 -4.90 10.89
C PRO A 107 2.93 -5.28 9.72
N ASP A 108 3.06 -6.59 9.48
CA ASP A 108 3.60 -7.12 8.23
C ASP A 108 2.51 -7.92 7.50
N ILE A 109 2.63 -8.01 6.17
CA ILE A 109 1.70 -8.74 5.32
C ILE A 109 2.42 -9.58 4.28
N ALA A 110 2.05 -10.86 4.24
CA ALA A 110 2.55 -11.80 3.25
C ALA A 110 1.41 -12.58 2.61
N ILE A 111 1.64 -13.04 1.39
CA ILE A 111 0.72 -13.93 0.68
C ILE A 111 1.47 -15.23 0.38
N ASP A 112 0.83 -16.36 0.67
CA ASP A 112 1.38 -17.68 0.36
C ASP A 112 1.06 -18.11 -1.09
N SER A 113 1.61 -19.25 -1.51
CA SER A 113 1.44 -19.75 -2.88
C SER A 113 0.01 -20.19 -3.24
N LEU A 114 -0.91 -20.18 -2.27
CA LEU A 114 -2.32 -20.50 -2.44
C LEU A 114 -3.19 -19.24 -2.33
N ASP A 115 -2.57 -18.06 -2.40
CA ASP A 115 -3.20 -16.74 -2.25
C ASP A 115 -3.87 -16.49 -0.89
N ASN A 116 -3.44 -17.20 0.17
CA ASN A 116 -3.89 -16.84 1.52
C ASN A 116 -3.05 -15.68 2.07
N VAL A 117 -3.74 -14.72 2.65
CA VAL A 117 -3.14 -13.54 3.28
C VAL A 117 -2.79 -13.86 4.73
N HIS A 118 -1.56 -13.54 5.14
CA HIS A 118 -1.06 -13.70 6.50
C HIS A 118 -0.64 -12.33 7.02
N PHE A 119 -1.12 -12.01 8.22
CA PHE A 119 -0.76 -10.80 8.97
C PHE A 119 0.13 -11.19 10.15
N VAL A 120 1.19 -10.42 10.43
CA VAL A 120 2.12 -10.65 11.55
C VAL A 120 2.28 -9.38 12.37
#